data_AF-A0A9P8FKD4-F1
#
_entry.id   AF-A0A9P8FKD4-F1
#
_cell.length_a   1.000
_cell.length_b   1.000
_cell.length_c   1.000
_cell.angle_alpha   90.00
_cell.angle_beta   90.00
_cell.angle_gamma   90.00
#
_symmetry.space_group_name_H-M   'P 1'
#
loop_
_entity.id
_entity.type
_entity.pdbx_description
1 polymer ?
#
loop_
_entity_poly.entity_id
_entity_poly.type
_entity_poly.pdbx_seq_one_letter_code
_entity_poly.pdbx_strand_id
1 'polypeptide(L)'
;MDVSLNQCPRCTFSNHPSLSSCEICGAKLSSSADRRSQIIESATTRPESPGPSLPSSILSETIPESVKLSFRAGGDKIFYERLKGALIQRKWLLQNAPPIPRSNTGELSQTSTYSATDGYTPTPPPPKVVGIAGLERRGAELRKNNEFVIGSAFEDLEALMTSAKEVIAMAERFRSQNSNGGDTENDANAEAASLLSDMGLVTTKDMLSGSGADRTYIAELSRNLAEFLTDDKRGVLRREGGIMSLVDLWAVFNRTRNGIELVSPRDFERAATMWDTLRLPIRLRRFRSGLLVVQGRDRTDDKTVASILSWLKDLHSIPPSMSNTSEFGAVTGPSVTWDWQAFGRGVAAQETAERFGWSVGVATEELEMAEERGALCREQGLDGVRFWENFFADIPVKLPKAKTTAQLEQLEIERRLKESGLL
;
A
#
# COMPACT_ATOMS: atom_id res chain seq x y z
N MET A 1 24.20 37.04 -47.62
CA MET A 1 24.49 35.64 -47.30
C MET A 1 25.57 35.65 -46.23
N ASP A 2 25.16 35.72 -44.95
CA ASP A 2 26.09 35.61 -43.82
C ASP A 2 25.85 34.26 -43.16
N VAL A 3 26.78 33.34 -43.36
CA VAL A 3 26.72 31.98 -42.81
C VAL A 3 27.24 32.06 -41.38
N SER A 4 26.35 31.87 -40.41
CA SER A 4 26.67 31.85 -38.98
C SER A 4 27.69 30.75 -38.66
N LEU A 5 28.93 31.14 -38.37
CA LEU A 5 30.06 30.25 -38.06
C LEU A 5 29.83 29.49 -36.74
N ASN A 6 29.98 28.17 -36.76
CA ASN A 6 29.91 27.30 -35.58
C ASN A 6 31.30 27.12 -34.96
N GLN A 7 31.75 28.13 -34.24
CA GLN A 7 33.12 28.22 -33.72
C GLN A 7 33.27 27.40 -32.44
N CYS A 8 34.30 26.54 -32.41
CA CYS A 8 34.56 25.68 -31.27
C CYS A 8 34.99 26.48 -30.03
N PRO A 9 34.35 26.31 -28.86
CA PRO A 9 34.74 27.05 -27.66
C PRO A 9 36.12 26.61 -27.10
N ARG A 10 36.66 25.47 -27.55
CA ARG A 10 37.91 24.92 -27.01
C ARG A 10 39.16 25.30 -27.82
N CYS A 11 39.06 25.23 -29.14
CA CYS A 11 40.20 25.49 -30.04
C CYS A 11 39.94 26.61 -31.04
N THR A 12 38.80 27.31 -30.90
CA THR A 12 38.33 28.42 -31.75
C THR A 12 38.27 28.12 -33.25
N PHE A 13 38.39 26.85 -33.66
CA PHE A 13 38.22 26.45 -35.04
C PHE A 13 36.77 26.61 -35.49
N SER A 14 36.59 27.20 -36.68
CA SER A 14 35.28 27.41 -37.29
C SER A 14 34.83 26.15 -38.02
N ASN A 15 33.94 25.38 -37.40
CA ASN A 15 33.43 24.14 -37.96
C ASN A 15 32.20 24.40 -38.83
N HIS A 16 31.91 23.43 -39.71
CA HIS A 16 30.70 23.48 -40.52
C HIS A 16 29.43 23.49 -39.64
N PRO A 17 28.39 24.27 -39.97
CA PRO A 17 27.20 24.46 -39.11
C PRO A 17 26.44 23.18 -38.75
N SER A 18 26.55 22.13 -39.57
CA SER A 18 25.86 20.85 -39.36
C SER A 18 26.63 19.85 -38.49
N LEU A 19 27.86 20.18 -38.05
CA LEU A 19 28.67 19.29 -37.24
C LEU A 19 28.39 19.50 -35.75
N SER A 20 28.17 18.39 -35.04
CA SER A 20 27.93 18.36 -33.58
C SER A 20 29.22 18.22 -32.77
N SER A 21 30.37 18.03 -33.41
CA SER A 21 31.68 17.90 -32.79
C SER A 21 32.75 18.56 -33.65
N CYS A 22 33.73 19.19 -32.99
CA CYS A 22 34.82 19.89 -33.64
C CYS A 22 35.76 18.90 -34.36
N GLU A 23 36.08 19.17 -35.61
CA GLU A 23 36.95 18.30 -36.42
C GLU A 23 38.39 18.25 -35.92
N ILE A 24 38.90 19.33 -35.34
CA ILE A 24 40.29 19.39 -34.85
C ILE A 24 40.46 18.75 -33.47
N CYS A 25 39.58 19.05 -32.52
CA CYS A 25 39.79 18.67 -31.11
C CYS A 25 38.71 17.76 -30.53
N GLY A 26 37.71 17.36 -31.33
CA GLY A 26 36.61 16.48 -30.92
C GLY A 26 35.61 17.10 -29.93
N ALA A 27 35.79 18.35 -29.51
CA ALA A 27 34.90 19.00 -28.55
C ALA A 27 33.50 19.20 -29.15
N LYS A 28 32.46 18.86 -28.38
CA LYS A 28 31.06 19.01 -28.80
C LYS A 28 30.75 20.48 -29.11
N LEU A 29 30.10 20.73 -30.24
CA LEU A 29 29.66 22.05 -30.67
C LEU A 29 28.18 22.21 -30.35
N SER A 30 27.76 23.39 -29.89
CA SER A 30 26.35 23.66 -29.61
C SER A 30 25.57 23.71 -30.91
N SER A 31 24.54 22.86 -31.02
CA SER A 31 23.72 22.78 -32.22
C SER A 31 22.88 24.06 -32.37
N SER A 32 22.54 24.45 -33.60
CA SER A 32 21.71 25.63 -33.87
C SER A 32 20.31 25.57 -33.22
N ALA A 33 19.86 24.38 -32.80
CA ALA A 33 18.63 24.19 -32.04
C ALA A 33 18.72 24.74 -30.59
N ASP A 34 19.90 24.69 -29.94
CA ASP A 34 20.10 25.18 -28.57
C ASP A 34 20.12 26.71 -28.47
N ARG A 35 20.50 27.40 -29.56
CA ARG A 35 20.49 28.88 -29.60
C ARG A 35 19.07 29.44 -29.57
N ARG A 36 18.08 28.72 -30.11
CA ARG A 36 16.67 29.12 -30.09
C ARG A 36 16.07 28.99 -28.68
N SER A 37 16.52 28.00 -27.92
CA SER A 37 16.17 27.82 -26.50
C SER A 37 16.75 28.95 -25.63
N GLN A 38 18.00 29.38 -25.89
CA GLN A 38 18.63 30.49 -25.15
C GLN A 38 17.98 31.86 -25.39
N ILE A 39 17.40 32.10 -26.58
CA ILE A 39 16.69 33.36 -26.87
C ILE A 39 15.33 33.41 -26.13
N ILE A 40 14.68 32.26 -25.92
CA ILE A 40 13.44 32.17 -25.14
C ILE A 40 13.75 32.26 -23.64
N GLU A 41 14.86 31.68 -23.18
CA GLU A 41 15.33 31.78 -21.78
C GLU A 41 15.71 33.22 -21.39
N SER A 42 16.39 33.95 -22.28
CA SER A 42 16.80 35.35 -22.03
C SER A 42 15.65 36.36 -22.05
N ALA A 43 14.51 36.04 -22.67
CA ALA A 43 13.28 36.83 -22.56
C ALA A 43 12.55 36.64 -21.21
N THR A 44 12.94 35.64 -20.42
CA THR A 44 12.24 35.24 -19.18
C THR A 44 13.06 35.48 -17.90
N THR A 45 14.33 35.88 -18.00
CA THR A 45 15.19 36.11 -16.83
C THR A 45 15.14 37.56 -16.32
N ARG A 46 14.31 37.81 -15.31
CA ARG A 46 14.44 38.98 -14.41
C ARG A 46 15.58 38.76 -13.41
N PRO A 47 16.28 39.81 -12.93
CA PRO A 47 17.45 39.67 -12.08
C PRO A 47 17.12 38.95 -10.76
N GLU A 48 17.96 37.98 -10.39
CA GLU A 48 17.88 37.25 -9.13
C GLU A 48 18.47 38.04 -7.96
N SER A 49 17.87 37.88 -6.78
CA SER A 49 18.29 38.55 -5.54
C SER A 49 19.56 37.91 -4.96
N PRO A 50 20.50 38.71 -4.40
CA PRO A 50 21.76 38.20 -3.86
C PRO A 50 21.48 37.36 -2.61
N GLY A 51 21.61 36.05 -2.73
CA GLY A 51 21.51 35.11 -1.64
C GLY A 51 22.07 33.75 -2.07
N PRO A 52 22.58 32.94 -1.15
CA PRO A 52 23.32 31.72 -1.50
C PRO A 52 22.46 30.80 -2.38
N SER A 53 22.94 30.51 -3.57
CA SER A 53 22.35 29.59 -4.52
C SER A 53 22.77 28.17 -4.15
N LEU A 54 21.81 27.33 -3.75
CA LEU A 54 22.05 25.89 -3.59
C LEU A 54 22.19 25.27 -5.00
N PRO A 55 23.20 24.43 -5.24
CA PRO A 55 23.36 23.76 -6.53
C PRO A 55 22.13 22.90 -6.81
N SER A 56 21.56 23.04 -8.00
CA SER A 56 20.40 22.32 -8.48
C SER A 56 20.64 20.81 -8.44
N SER A 57 20.24 20.14 -7.36
CA SER A 57 20.26 18.69 -7.29
C SER A 57 18.88 18.17 -7.70
N ILE A 58 18.84 17.71 -8.94
CA ILE A 58 17.72 17.03 -9.58
C ILE A 58 17.70 15.60 -9.01
N LEU A 59 16.52 15.15 -8.53
CA LEU A 59 16.15 13.75 -8.24
C LEU A 59 16.88 13.04 -7.07
N SER A 60 16.49 13.35 -5.84
CA SER A 60 16.61 12.42 -4.70
C SER A 60 15.33 12.50 -3.87
N GLU A 61 14.74 11.35 -3.51
CA GLU A 61 13.54 11.16 -2.67
C GLU A 61 13.77 11.57 -1.20
N THR A 62 14.41 12.71 -0.98
CA THR A 62 14.72 13.25 0.34
C THR A 62 14.03 14.59 0.48
N ILE A 63 13.19 14.72 1.51
CA ILE A 63 12.46 15.92 1.91
C ILE A 63 13.38 17.15 1.74
N PRO A 64 12.98 18.21 1.02
CA PRO A 64 13.85 19.34 0.78
C PRO A 64 14.32 19.95 2.11
N GLU A 65 15.63 19.90 2.35
CA GLU A 65 16.27 20.27 3.62
C GLU A 65 16.14 21.77 3.94
N SER A 66 15.87 22.60 2.92
CA SER A 66 15.51 24.00 3.09
C SER A 66 14.63 24.52 1.96
N VAL A 67 13.81 25.53 2.27
CA VAL A 67 12.93 26.22 1.31
C VAL A 67 13.23 27.71 1.36
N LYS A 68 13.52 28.31 0.19
CA LYS A 68 13.76 29.75 0.04
C LYS A 68 12.49 30.43 -0.48
N LEU A 69 12.00 31.42 0.26
CA LEU A 69 10.84 32.24 -0.10
C LEU A 69 11.31 33.64 -0.50
N SER A 70 10.83 34.16 -1.62
CA SER A 70 11.18 35.50 -2.12
C SER A 70 9.94 36.36 -2.33
N PHE A 71 9.94 37.57 -1.78
CA PHE A 71 8.82 38.50 -1.82
C PHE A 71 9.15 39.64 -2.78
N ARG A 72 8.46 39.69 -3.93
CA ARG A 72 8.74 40.68 -4.99
C ARG A 72 7.83 41.90 -4.95
N ALA A 73 6.71 41.83 -4.22
CA ALA A 73 5.70 42.89 -4.12
C ALA A 73 5.48 43.36 -2.66
N GLY A 74 6.51 43.25 -1.82
CA GLY A 74 6.40 43.45 -0.38
C GLY A 74 5.66 42.30 0.33
N GLY A 75 5.33 42.48 1.61
CA GLY A 75 4.68 41.45 2.44
C GLY A 75 5.64 40.51 3.17
N ASP A 76 6.94 40.64 2.93
CA ASP A 76 8.03 39.94 3.62
C ASP A 76 7.98 40.14 5.13
N LYS A 77 7.74 41.37 5.61
CA LYS A 77 7.69 41.68 7.05
C LYS A 77 6.50 41.03 7.74
N ILE A 78 5.31 41.12 7.12
CA ILE A 78 4.07 40.53 7.64
C ILE A 78 4.19 39.00 7.62
N PHE A 79 4.73 38.44 6.54
CA PHE A 79 4.99 37.00 6.45
C PHE A 79 6.01 36.56 7.50
N TYR A 80 7.12 37.28 7.67
CA TYR A 80 8.14 36.97 8.66
C TYR A 80 7.60 37.03 10.09
N GLU A 81 6.79 38.03 10.41
CA GLU A 81 6.14 38.16 11.72
C GLU A 81 5.18 36.99 11.98
N ARG A 82 4.34 36.62 11.00
CA ARG A 82 3.45 35.47 11.11
C ARG A 82 4.18 34.14 11.13
N LEU A 83 5.23 33.98 10.34
CA LEU A 83 6.07 32.79 10.33
C LEU A 83 6.79 32.63 11.66
N LYS A 84 7.36 33.72 12.22
CA LYS A 84 7.96 33.71 13.54
C LYS A 84 6.93 33.37 14.61
N GLY A 85 5.73 33.95 14.53
CA GLY A 85 4.61 33.61 15.41
C GLY A 85 4.23 32.14 15.32
N ALA A 86 4.08 31.61 14.11
CA ALA A 86 3.82 30.19 13.88
C ALA A 86 4.95 29.32 14.43
N LEU A 87 6.21 29.67 14.17
CA LEU A 87 7.40 28.94 14.62
C LEU A 87 7.53 28.89 16.15
N ILE A 88 7.15 29.96 16.84
CA ILE A 88 7.07 30.01 18.30
C ILE A 88 5.91 29.12 18.79
N GLN A 89 4.75 29.22 18.14
CA GLN A 89 3.56 28.47 18.50
C GLN A 89 3.68 26.96 18.23
N ARG A 90 4.56 26.54 17.30
CA ARG A 90 4.87 25.13 16.99
C ARG A 90 3.65 24.25 16.74
N LYS A 91 2.54 24.82 16.26
CA LYS A 91 1.23 24.14 16.15
C LYS A 91 1.26 22.88 15.28
N TRP A 92 2.14 22.81 14.29
CA TRP A 92 2.29 21.62 13.45
C TRP A 92 2.89 20.41 14.19
N LEU A 93 3.54 20.62 15.35
CA LEU A 93 4.00 19.53 16.21
C LEU A 93 2.87 18.93 17.07
N LEU A 94 1.70 19.58 17.13
CA LEU A 94 0.53 19.13 17.90
C LEU A 94 -0.46 18.28 17.07
N GLN A 95 -0.24 18.08 15.77
CA GLN A 95 -1.09 17.20 14.95
C GLN A 95 -1.06 15.72 15.40
N ASN A 96 -0.06 15.32 16.18
CA ASN A 96 0.08 13.95 16.72
C ASN A 96 -0.09 13.87 18.25
N ALA A 97 -0.57 14.91 18.93
CA ALA A 97 -0.78 14.90 20.37
C ALA A 97 -2.25 15.22 20.73
N PRO A 98 -2.86 14.53 21.72
CA PRO A 98 -4.21 14.85 22.15
C PRO A 98 -4.26 16.28 22.74
N PRO A 99 -5.35 17.03 22.54
CA PRO A 99 -5.39 18.47 22.79
C PRO A 99 -5.30 18.79 24.29
N ILE A 100 -4.55 19.85 24.62
CA ILE A 100 -4.37 20.37 25.99
C ILE A 100 -5.10 21.74 26.10
N PRO A 101 -5.76 22.06 27.24
CA PRO A 101 -6.69 23.17 27.36
C PRO A 101 -5.97 24.52 27.50
N ARG A 102 -6.62 25.61 27.09
CA ARG A 102 -6.14 26.98 27.37
C ARG A 102 -7.07 27.67 28.36
N SER A 103 -6.55 27.95 29.54
CA SER A 103 -7.06 29.01 30.40
C SER A 103 -6.59 30.36 29.88
N ASN A 104 -7.52 31.30 29.80
CA ASN A 104 -7.38 32.64 29.26
C ASN A 104 -6.69 33.55 30.31
N THR A 105 -5.45 33.98 30.07
CA THR A 105 -4.90 35.17 30.76
C THR A 105 -5.22 36.39 29.93
N GLY A 106 -6.15 37.21 30.43
CA GLY A 106 -6.58 38.45 29.82
C GLY A 106 -5.46 39.49 29.69
N GLU A 107 -5.47 40.18 28.55
CA GLU A 107 -4.75 41.43 28.32
C GLU A 107 -5.37 42.56 29.16
N LEU A 108 -4.53 43.33 29.85
CA LEU A 108 -4.89 44.63 30.41
C LEU A 108 -4.17 45.70 29.59
N SER A 109 -4.94 46.60 28.99
CA SER A 109 -4.43 47.89 28.51
C SER A 109 -5.45 48.98 28.80
N GLN A 110 -5.09 49.89 29.70
CA GLN A 110 -5.49 51.30 29.75
C GLN A 110 -4.59 52.01 30.79
N THR A 111 -3.60 52.78 30.34
CA THR A 111 -3.56 54.25 30.17
C THR A 111 -2.99 55.04 31.37
N SER A 112 -2.06 55.94 31.01
CA SER A 112 -1.73 57.24 31.62
C SER A 112 -0.50 57.36 32.52
N THR A 113 0.44 58.15 32.01
CA THR A 113 1.58 58.78 32.69
C THR A 113 1.11 60.06 33.43
N TYR A 114 1.78 60.39 34.54
CA TYR A 114 2.12 61.72 35.12
C TYR A 114 1.87 61.86 36.63
N SER A 115 2.97 62.17 37.33
CA SER A 115 3.11 63.01 38.53
C SER A 115 3.04 62.39 39.95
N ALA A 116 4.23 62.37 40.57
CA ALA A 116 4.65 62.60 41.97
C ALA A 116 3.59 62.61 43.10
N THR A 117 3.79 61.78 44.13
CA THR A 117 4.33 62.13 45.48
C THR A 117 4.17 60.94 46.44
N ASP A 118 5.18 60.73 47.28
CA ASP A 118 5.20 60.16 48.65
C ASP A 118 4.32 58.95 49.06
N GLY A 119 4.94 57.98 49.74
CA GLY A 119 4.23 57.07 50.65
C GLY A 119 4.74 55.62 50.67
N TYR A 120 5.58 55.32 51.64
CA TYR A 120 6.09 53.98 51.97
C TYR A 120 4.98 53.08 52.53
N THR A 121 4.61 51.97 51.87
CA THR A 121 4.03 50.78 52.53
C THR A 121 4.48 49.49 51.82
N PRO A 122 5.12 48.53 52.52
CA PRO A 122 5.46 47.23 51.94
C PRO A 122 4.28 46.25 52.08
N THR A 123 3.79 45.72 50.96
CA THR A 123 2.84 44.60 50.92
C THR A 123 3.58 43.25 51.07
N PRO A 124 3.06 42.27 51.82
CA PRO A 124 3.72 40.98 52.04
C PRO A 124 3.52 40.02 50.85
N PRO A 125 4.49 39.14 50.54
CA PRO A 125 4.35 38.12 49.49
C PRO A 125 3.37 37.00 49.91
N PRO A 126 2.71 36.30 48.96
CA PRO A 126 1.73 35.25 49.28
C PRO A 126 2.38 34.07 50.03
N PRO A 127 1.67 33.44 50.99
CA PRO A 127 2.22 32.37 51.80
C PRO A 127 2.49 31.13 50.94
N LYS A 128 3.75 30.68 50.92
CA LYS A 128 4.15 29.39 50.36
C LYS A 128 3.65 28.29 51.29
N VAL A 129 2.44 27.77 51.04
CA VAL A 129 1.89 26.62 51.79
C VAL A 129 2.61 25.35 51.33
N VAL A 130 3.52 24.84 52.19
CA VAL A 130 4.23 23.58 52.00
C VAL A 130 3.73 22.60 53.06
N GLY A 131 3.11 21.49 52.63
CA GLY A 131 2.56 20.45 53.53
C GLY A 131 1.41 19.65 52.88
N ILE A 132 0.90 18.63 53.59
CA ILE A 132 -0.17 17.71 53.12
C ILE A 132 -1.43 18.48 52.70
N ALA A 133 -1.75 19.58 53.39
CA ALA A 133 -2.86 20.47 53.03
C ALA A 133 -2.67 21.18 51.67
N GLY A 134 -1.43 21.44 51.25
CA GLY A 134 -1.11 21.97 49.92
C GLY A 134 -1.27 20.91 48.82
N LEU A 135 -0.95 19.65 49.14
CA LEU A 135 -1.18 18.50 48.26
C LEU A 135 -2.68 18.20 48.09
N GLU A 136 -3.46 18.28 49.16
CA GLU A 136 -4.91 18.13 49.13
C GLU A 136 -5.58 19.23 48.29
N ARG A 137 -5.17 20.50 48.48
CA ARG A 137 -5.65 21.63 47.67
C ARG A 137 -5.31 21.44 46.19
N ARG A 138 -4.08 21.00 45.89
CA ARG A 138 -3.64 20.71 44.51
C ARG A 138 -4.42 19.55 43.89
N GLY A 139 -4.72 18.50 44.67
CA GLY A 139 -5.52 17.36 44.23
C GLY A 139 -6.99 17.73 43.98
N ALA A 140 -7.57 18.62 44.79
CA ALA A 140 -8.92 19.15 44.58
C ALA A 140 -8.99 20.05 43.33
N GLU A 141 -7.96 20.87 43.11
CA GLU A 141 -7.86 21.77 41.96
C GLU A 141 -7.64 21.00 40.65
N LEU A 142 -6.84 19.92 40.67
CA LEU A 142 -6.69 18.99 39.55
C LEU A 142 -8.02 18.31 39.18
N ARG A 143 -8.81 17.85 40.16
CA ARG A 143 -10.13 17.24 39.89
C ARG A 143 -11.09 18.24 39.26
N LYS A 144 -11.14 19.48 39.75
CA LYS A 144 -11.96 20.54 39.15
C LYS A 144 -11.53 20.90 37.74
N ASN A 145 -10.22 20.97 37.49
CA ASN A 145 -9.72 21.24 36.14
C ASN A 145 -10.05 20.08 35.19
N ASN A 146 -9.88 18.83 35.62
CA ASN A 146 -10.28 17.67 34.83
C ASN A 146 -11.79 17.64 34.55
N GLU A 147 -12.63 17.95 35.54
CA GLU A 147 -14.08 18.04 35.38
C GLU A 147 -14.47 19.12 34.35
N PHE A 148 -13.84 20.29 34.41
CA PHE A 148 -14.08 21.37 33.45
C PHE A 148 -13.64 20.98 32.03
N VAL A 149 -12.44 20.40 31.88
CA VAL A 149 -11.90 19.99 30.57
C VAL A 149 -12.74 18.88 29.94
N ILE A 150 -13.21 17.93 30.75
CA ILE A 150 -14.11 16.88 30.28
C ILE A 150 -15.47 17.46 29.90
N GLY A 151 -16.02 18.38 30.71
CA GLY A 151 -17.28 19.07 30.42
C GLY A 151 -17.24 19.86 29.12
N SER A 152 -16.19 20.68 28.91
CA SER A 152 -16.03 21.45 27.67
C SER A 152 -15.83 20.57 26.44
N ALA A 153 -15.12 19.44 26.60
CA ALA A 153 -14.93 18.50 25.48
C ALA A 153 -16.24 17.82 25.05
N PHE A 154 -17.17 17.56 25.98
CA PHE A 154 -18.48 17.01 25.65
C PHE A 154 -19.41 18.06 25.03
N GLU A 155 -19.36 19.31 25.48
CA GLU A 155 -20.12 20.42 24.88
C GLU A 155 -19.68 20.69 23.43
N ASP A 156 -18.37 20.71 23.17
CA ASP A 156 -17.83 20.84 21.81
C ASP A 156 -18.20 19.64 20.93
N LEU A 157 -18.20 18.43 21.48
CA LEU A 157 -18.63 17.23 20.76
C LEU A 157 -20.12 17.28 20.42
N GLU A 158 -20.96 17.81 21.32
CA GLU A 158 -22.40 17.98 21.09
C GLU A 158 -22.68 19.06 20.03
N ALA A 159 -21.93 20.16 20.03
CA ALA A 159 -21.94 21.17 18.96
C ALA A 159 -21.50 20.58 17.60
N LEU A 160 -20.49 19.70 17.60
CA LEU A 160 -20.06 18.98 16.41
C LEU A 160 -21.13 17.97 15.94
N MET A 161 -21.77 17.24 16.86
CA MET A 161 -22.85 16.31 16.51
C MET A 161 -24.09 17.03 15.97
N THR A 162 -24.42 18.21 16.50
CA THR A 162 -25.55 19.02 16.02
C THR A 162 -25.27 19.60 14.64
N SER A 163 -24.08 20.15 14.41
CA SER A 163 -23.69 20.61 13.07
C SER A 163 -23.63 19.48 12.04
N ALA A 164 -23.12 18.29 12.40
CA ALA A 164 -23.14 17.12 11.53
C ALA A 164 -24.58 16.66 11.21
N LYS A 165 -25.50 16.69 12.18
CA LYS A 165 -26.92 16.38 11.96
C LYS A 165 -27.59 17.37 11.02
N GLU A 166 -27.27 18.65 11.10
CA GLU A 166 -27.79 19.66 10.16
C GLU A 166 -27.31 19.41 8.73
N VAL A 167 -26.04 19.04 8.55
CA VAL A 167 -25.47 18.68 7.24
C VAL A 167 -26.14 17.41 6.69
N ILE A 168 -26.35 16.38 7.52
CA ILE A 168 -27.06 15.16 7.12
C ILE A 168 -28.52 15.47 6.76
N ALA A 169 -29.23 16.25 7.57
CA ALA A 169 -30.61 16.65 7.29
C ALA A 169 -30.72 17.48 6.00
N MET A 170 -29.72 18.31 5.70
CA MET A 170 -29.64 19.03 4.43
C MET A 170 -29.43 18.07 3.26
N ALA A 171 -28.52 17.09 3.39
CA ALA A 171 -28.30 16.06 2.38
C ALA A 171 -29.56 15.19 2.14
N GLU A 172 -30.29 14.83 3.20
CA GLU A 172 -31.58 14.11 3.11
C GLU A 172 -32.69 14.95 2.46
N ARG A 173 -32.73 16.27 2.72
CA ARG A 173 -33.65 17.18 2.04
C ARG A 173 -33.36 17.27 0.54
N PHE A 174 -32.09 17.35 0.13
CA PHE A 174 -31.73 17.28 -1.28
C PHE A 174 -32.12 15.93 -1.90
N ARG A 175 -31.92 14.82 -1.18
CA ARG A 175 -32.30 13.47 -1.63
C ARG A 175 -33.82 13.31 -1.78
N SER A 176 -34.61 13.82 -0.84
CA SER A 176 -36.08 13.75 -0.88
C SER A 176 -36.69 14.73 -1.90
N GLN A 177 -36.11 15.91 -2.08
CA GLN A 177 -36.55 16.88 -3.08
C GLN A 177 -36.31 16.37 -4.52
N ASN A 178 -35.28 15.54 -4.72
CA ASN A 178 -35.03 14.87 -6.00
C ASN A 178 -35.89 13.61 -6.24
N SER A 179 -36.69 13.17 -5.26
CA SER A 179 -37.61 12.02 -5.40
C SER A 179 -39.02 12.39 -5.87
N ASN A 180 -39.34 13.68 -5.99
CA ASN A 180 -40.66 14.16 -6.44
C ASN A 180 -40.81 14.25 -7.96
N GLY A 181 -39.90 13.65 -8.73
CA GLY A 181 -39.92 13.64 -10.18
C GLY A 181 -39.61 12.27 -10.77
N GLY A 182 -40.60 11.37 -10.77
CA GLY A 182 -40.68 10.21 -11.68
C GLY A 182 -39.84 8.99 -11.30
N ASP A 183 -40.52 7.84 -11.26
CA ASP A 183 -40.02 6.47 -11.08
C ASP A 183 -38.68 6.19 -11.78
N THR A 184 -37.57 6.11 -11.02
CA THR A 184 -36.33 5.37 -11.35
C THR A 184 -35.39 5.37 -10.13
N GLU A 185 -35.74 4.60 -9.09
CA GLU A 185 -35.03 4.54 -7.79
C GLU A 185 -33.53 4.17 -7.87
N ASN A 186 -33.04 3.66 -9.00
CA ASN A 186 -31.65 3.20 -9.14
C ASN A 186 -30.68 4.25 -9.70
N ASP A 187 -31.15 5.25 -10.46
CA ASP A 187 -30.27 6.26 -11.10
C ASP A 187 -29.97 7.44 -10.16
N ALA A 188 -30.97 7.86 -9.38
CA ALA A 188 -30.84 8.99 -8.45
C ALA A 188 -29.79 8.76 -7.34
N ASN A 189 -29.51 7.50 -6.98
CA ASN A 189 -28.53 7.16 -5.95
C ASN A 189 -27.09 7.19 -6.49
N ALA A 190 -26.91 6.94 -7.80
CA ALA A 190 -25.61 7.06 -8.47
C ALA A 190 -25.24 8.53 -8.73
N GLU A 191 -26.23 9.35 -9.12
CA GLU A 191 -26.02 10.78 -9.35
C GLU A 191 -25.75 11.54 -8.05
N ALA A 192 -26.46 11.22 -6.96
CA ALA A 192 -26.19 11.79 -5.64
C ALA A 192 -24.78 11.44 -5.11
N ALA A 193 -24.29 10.23 -5.38
CA ALA A 193 -22.93 9.83 -5.05
C ALA A 193 -21.89 10.58 -5.90
N SER A 194 -22.19 10.84 -7.18
CA SER A 194 -21.30 11.60 -8.07
C SER A 194 -21.17 13.08 -7.66
N LEU A 195 -22.26 13.70 -7.19
CA LEU A 195 -22.27 15.09 -6.72
C LEU A 195 -21.52 15.26 -5.39
N LEU A 196 -21.62 14.29 -4.48
CA LEU A 196 -20.84 14.28 -3.24
C LEU A 196 -19.34 14.08 -3.49
N SER A 197 -18.99 13.26 -4.50
CA SER A 197 -17.62 13.09 -4.98
C SER A 197 -17.07 14.37 -5.62
N ASP A 198 -17.87 15.11 -6.40
CA ASP A 198 -17.48 16.37 -7.04
C ASP A 198 -17.27 17.50 -6.01
N MET A 199 -17.95 17.43 -4.87
CA MET A 199 -17.73 18.32 -3.71
C MET A 199 -16.54 17.91 -2.83
N GLY A 200 -15.79 16.86 -3.18
CA GLY A 200 -14.63 16.39 -2.41
C GLY A 200 -15.00 15.78 -1.06
N LEU A 201 -16.29 15.50 -0.80
CA LEU A 201 -16.73 14.74 0.35
C LEU A 201 -16.64 13.25 0.00
N VAL A 202 -15.57 12.60 0.42
CA VAL A 202 -15.48 11.14 0.31
C VAL A 202 -16.59 10.55 1.17
N THR A 203 -17.50 9.83 0.53
CA THR A 203 -18.65 9.18 1.17
C THR A 203 -18.15 8.13 2.18
N THR A 204 -18.22 8.44 3.47
CA THR A 204 -17.91 7.48 4.52
C THR A 204 -19.13 6.62 4.84
N LYS A 205 -18.89 5.37 5.23
CA LYS A 205 -19.91 4.34 5.54
C LYS A 205 -21.01 4.82 6.51
N ASP A 206 -20.67 5.72 7.43
CA ASP A 206 -21.62 6.29 8.40
C ASP A 206 -22.62 7.30 7.79
N MET A 207 -22.30 7.91 6.64
CA MET A 207 -23.19 8.87 5.97
C MET A 207 -24.28 8.22 5.10
N LEU A 208 -24.28 6.89 4.95
CA LEU A 208 -25.04 6.16 3.94
C LEU A 208 -25.81 4.95 4.52
N SER A 209 -26.44 5.14 5.68
CA SER A 209 -27.18 4.10 6.42
C SER A 209 -28.48 3.62 5.73
N GLY A 210 -28.36 2.99 4.56
CA GLY A 210 -29.42 2.26 3.86
C GLY A 210 -28.85 1.13 3.01
N SER A 211 -29.50 -0.03 2.98
CA SER A 211 -28.98 -1.27 2.35
C SER A 211 -28.62 -1.14 0.86
N GLY A 212 -29.21 -0.17 0.13
CA GLY A 212 -28.86 0.12 -1.27
C GLY A 212 -27.54 0.89 -1.44
N ALA A 213 -27.17 1.72 -0.46
CA ALA A 213 -25.95 2.52 -0.51
C ALA A 213 -24.71 1.70 -0.12
N ASP A 214 -24.83 0.74 0.81
CA ASP A 214 -23.76 -0.22 1.12
C ASP A 214 -23.35 -1.02 -0.13
N ARG A 215 -24.32 -1.46 -0.94
CA ARG A 215 -24.03 -2.18 -2.20
C ARG A 215 -23.29 -1.32 -3.21
N THR A 216 -23.63 -0.03 -3.29
CA THR A 216 -22.98 0.93 -4.21
C THR A 216 -21.56 1.21 -3.75
N TYR A 217 -21.36 1.45 -2.46
CA TYR A 217 -20.03 1.61 -1.85
C TYR A 217 -19.14 0.38 -2.11
N ILE A 218 -19.63 -0.83 -1.87
CA ILE A 218 -18.84 -2.04 -2.08
C ILE A 218 -18.54 -2.25 -3.58
N ALA A 219 -19.45 -1.88 -4.48
CA ALA A 219 -19.20 -1.95 -5.92
C ALA A 219 -18.12 -0.96 -6.38
N GLU A 220 -18.13 0.28 -5.88
CA GLU A 220 -17.07 1.25 -6.19
C GLU A 220 -15.73 0.84 -5.57
N LEU A 221 -15.74 0.35 -4.33
CA LEU A 221 -14.57 -0.22 -3.69
C LEU A 221 -14.01 -1.38 -4.52
N SER A 222 -14.86 -2.26 -5.04
CA SER A 222 -14.46 -3.39 -5.89
C SER A 222 -13.73 -2.93 -7.15
N ARG A 223 -14.23 -1.87 -7.83
CA ARG A 223 -13.57 -1.28 -9.00
C ARG A 223 -12.26 -0.60 -8.65
N ASN A 224 -12.21 0.15 -7.55
CA ASN A 224 -10.99 0.81 -7.07
C ASN A 224 -9.89 -0.21 -6.75
N LEU A 225 -10.25 -1.33 -6.10
CA LEU A 225 -9.32 -2.42 -5.82
C LEU A 225 -8.80 -3.08 -7.10
N ALA A 226 -9.67 -3.26 -8.10
CA ALA A 226 -9.25 -3.79 -9.39
C ALA A 226 -8.28 -2.84 -10.11
N GLU A 227 -8.60 -1.56 -10.15
CA GLU A 227 -7.71 -0.53 -10.71
C GLU A 227 -6.36 -0.52 -10.00
N PHE A 228 -6.35 -0.51 -8.66
CA PHE A 228 -5.13 -0.57 -7.85
C PHE A 228 -4.24 -1.78 -8.16
N LEU A 229 -4.85 -2.94 -8.39
CA LEU A 229 -4.13 -4.17 -8.73
C LEU A 229 -3.61 -4.18 -10.17
N THR A 230 -4.37 -3.62 -11.10
CA THR A 230 -4.03 -3.57 -12.53
C THR A 230 -3.15 -2.38 -12.91
N ASP A 231 -2.95 -1.41 -12.02
CA ASP A 231 -2.10 -0.25 -12.26
C ASP A 231 -0.65 -0.70 -12.53
N ASP A 232 -0.26 -0.66 -13.81
CA ASP A 232 1.07 -1.05 -14.28
C ASP A 232 2.19 -0.21 -13.64
N LYS A 233 1.90 1.02 -13.16
CA LYS A 233 2.90 1.86 -12.48
C LYS A 233 3.28 1.29 -11.11
N ARG A 234 2.31 0.75 -10.38
CA ARG A 234 2.52 0.15 -9.05
C ARG A 234 2.93 -1.30 -9.16
N GLY A 235 2.47 -1.98 -10.22
CA GLY A 235 2.80 -3.36 -10.55
C GLY A 235 2.65 -4.32 -9.37
N VAL A 236 1.64 -4.10 -8.51
CA VAL A 236 1.50 -4.83 -7.23
C VAL A 236 1.43 -6.34 -7.49
N LEU A 237 0.55 -6.74 -8.40
CA LEU A 237 0.38 -8.15 -8.73
C LEU A 237 1.58 -8.72 -9.49
N ARG A 238 2.28 -7.91 -10.30
CA ARG A 238 3.49 -8.33 -11.04
C ARG A 238 4.67 -8.59 -10.11
N ARG A 239 4.84 -7.75 -9.07
CA ARG A 239 5.90 -7.93 -8.06
C ARG A 239 5.75 -9.22 -7.27
N GLU A 240 4.52 -9.70 -7.16
CA GLU A 240 4.15 -10.86 -6.33
C GLU A 240 3.87 -12.09 -7.22
N GLY A 241 4.53 -12.17 -8.38
CA GLY A 241 4.48 -13.34 -9.24
C GLY A 241 3.11 -13.62 -9.89
N GLY A 242 2.24 -12.61 -9.94
CA GLY A 242 0.92 -12.70 -10.58
C GLY A 242 -0.21 -13.20 -9.67
N ILE A 243 0.06 -13.46 -8.39
CA ILE A 243 -0.92 -13.99 -7.42
C ILE A 243 -0.61 -13.49 -6.01
N MET A 244 -1.62 -13.06 -5.27
CA MET A 244 -1.44 -12.49 -3.93
C MET A 244 -2.55 -12.96 -3.00
N SER A 245 -2.25 -13.18 -1.71
CA SER A 245 -3.31 -13.47 -0.74
C SER A 245 -4.21 -12.25 -0.51
N LEU A 246 -5.50 -12.48 -0.22
CA LEU A 246 -6.42 -11.39 0.06
C LEU A 246 -5.99 -10.58 1.28
N VAL A 247 -5.34 -11.23 2.25
CA VAL A 247 -4.83 -10.62 3.48
C VAL A 247 -3.64 -9.71 3.19
N ASP A 248 -2.69 -10.17 2.38
CA ASP A 248 -1.53 -9.37 1.98
C ASP A 248 -1.97 -8.17 1.16
N LEU A 249 -2.93 -8.38 0.25
CA LEU A 249 -3.50 -7.29 -0.54
C LEU A 249 -4.18 -6.24 0.34
N TRP A 250 -5.00 -6.67 1.31
CA TRP A 250 -5.64 -5.77 2.27
C TRP A 250 -4.60 -4.94 3.03
N ALA A 251 -3.52 -5.59 3.48
CA ALA A 251 -2.45 -4.92 4.20
C ALA A 251 -1.70 -3.90 3.31
N VAL A 252 -1.35 -4.29 2.08
CA VAL A 252 -0.68 -3.41 1.11
C VAL A 252 -1.58 -2.22 0.78
N PHE A 253 -2.85 -2.46 0.47
CA PHE A 253 -3.82 -1.42 0.13
C PHE A 253 -3.97 -0.39 1.26
N ASN A 254 -4.21 -0.84 2.49
CA ASN A 254 -4.36 0.06 3.64
C ASN A 254 -3.05 0.79 4.01
N ARG A 255 -1.88 0.16 3.82
CA ARG A 255 -0.58 0.83 4.01
C ARG A 255 -0.38 1.97 3.01
N THR A 256 -0.84 1.83 1.76
CA THR A 256 -0.74 2.90 0.77
C THR A 256 -1.61 4.12 1.08
N ARG A 257 -2.59 3.99 1.98
CA ARG A 257 -3.47 5.10 2.41
C ARG A 257 -2.93 5.87 3.63
N ASN A 258 -1.72 5.54 4.12
CA ASN A 258 -1.03 6.24 5.22
C ASN A 258 -1.87 6.48 6.49
N GLY A 259 -2.82 5.58 6.79
CA GLY A 259 -3.65 5.64 8.00
C GLY A 259 -4.93 6.48 7.89
N ILE A 260 -5.25 7.00 6.71
CA ILE A 260 -6.49 7.74 6.44
C ILE A 260 -7.45 6.81 5.69
N GLU A 261 -8.73 6.80 6.09
CA GLU A 261 -9.79 6.06 5.38
C GLU A 261 -9.49 4.57 5.14
N LEU A 262 -9.22 3.85 6.23
CA LEU A 262 -8.92 2.43 6.21
C LEU A 262 -10.15 1.61 5.84
N VAL A 263 -9.95 0.57 5.01
CA VAL A 263 -11.00 -0.36 4.65
C VAL A 263 -11.02 -1.53 5.64
N SER A 264 -12.21 -1.87 6.14
CA SER A 264 -12.37 -3.01 7.06
C SER A 264 -12.15 -4.34 6.33
N PRO A 265 -11.63 -5.39 7.00
CA PRO A 265 -11.43 -6.70 6.35
C PRO A 265 -12.72 -7.29 5.77
N ARG A 266 -13.87 -7.06 6.43
CA ARG A 266 -15.18 -7.56 5.97
C ARG A 266 -15.64 -6.87 4.69
N ASP A 267 -15.46 -5.55 4.60
CA ASP A 267 -15.84 -4.80 3.40
C ASP A 267 -14.91 -5.14 2.23
N PHE A 268 -13.63 -5.39 2.53
CA PHE A 268 -12.64 -5.82 1.55
C PHE A 268 -12.99 -7.18 0.93
N GLU A 269 -13.38 -8.16 1.75
CA GLU A 269 -13.84 -9.47 1.28
C GLU A 269 -15.11 -9.37 0.42
N ARG A 270 -16.10 -8.57 0.85
CA ARG A 270 -17.33 -8.33 0.08
C ARG A 270 -17.02 -7.70 -1.27
N ALA A 271 -16.12 -6.72 -1.31
CA ALA A 271 -15.68 -6.07 -2.54
C ALA A 271 -14.96 -7.04 -3.48
N ALA A 272 -14.10 -7.91 -2.94
CA ALA A 272 -13.41 -8.93 -3.73
C ALA A 272 -14.36 -9.96 -4.35
N THR A 273 -15.44 -10.31 -3.64
CA THR A 273 -16.47 -11.24 -4.15
C THR A 273 -17.24 -10.65 -5.34
N MET A 274 -17.31 -9.33 -5.47
CA MET A 274 -17.99 -8.67 -6.59
C MET A 274 -17.19 -8.69 -7.91
N TRP A 275 -15.89 -9.03 -7.90
CA TRP A 275 -15.06 -8.97 -9.12
C TRP A 275 -15.57 -9.84 -10.26
N ASP A 276 -16.09 -11.03 -9.95
CA ASP A 276 -16.69 -11.91 -10.96
C ASP A 276 -18.00 -11.35 -11.50
N THR A 277 -18.82 -10.77 -10.63
CA THR A 277 -20.12 -10.16 -10.98
C THR A 277 -19.92 -8.94 -11.89
N LEU A 278 -18.92 -8.11 -11.58
CA LEU A 278 -18.57 -6.91 -12.35
C LEU A 278 -17.69 -7.21 -13.58
N ARG A 279 -17.34 -8.49 -13.81
CA ARG A 279 -16.51 -8.96 -14.93
C ARG A 279 -15.15 -8.23 -15.05
N LEU A 280 -14.54 -7.91 -13.92
CA LEU A 280 -13.25 -7.23 -13.87
C LEU A 280 -12.10 -8.18 -14.33
N PRO A 281 -10.94 -7.66 -14.73
CA PRO A 281 -9.81 -8.46 -15.24
C PRO A 281 -9.10 -9.30 -14.16
N ILE A 282 -9.54 -9.19 -12.90
CA ILE A 282 -9.04 -9.95 -11.76
C ILE A 282 -10.14 -10.88 -11.23
N ARG A 283 -9.74 -11.97 -10.57
CA ARG A 283 -10.65 -12.93 -9.95
C ARG A 283 -10.22 -13.29 -8.54
N LEU A 284 -11.21 -13.57 -7.70
CA LEU A 284 -11.02 -14.15 -6.37
C LEU A 284 -11.04 -15.67 -6.49
N ARG A 285 -9.97 -16.35 -6.08
CA ARG A 285 -9.90 -17.81 -5.99
C ARG A 285 -9.80 -18.23 -4.54
N ARG A 286 -10.43 -19.35 -4.22
CA ARG A 286 -10.35 -20.01 -2.91
C ARG A 286 -9.63 -21.35 -3.06
N PHE A 287 -8.59 -21.58 -2.27
CA PHE A 287 -7.91 -22.87 -2.17
C PHE A 287 -8.62 -23.83 -1.22
N ARG A 288 -8.20 -25.11 -1.19
CA ARG A 288 -8.79 -26.15 -0.31
C ARG A 288 -8.62 -25.83 1.17
N SER A 289 -7.51 -25.20 1.56
CA SER A 289 -7.28 -24.73 2.93
C SER A 289 -8.26 -23.63 3.37
N GLY A 290 -8.96 -23.00 2.40
CA GLY A 290 -9.77 -21.82 2.62
C GLY A 290 -9.03 -20.50 2.39
N LEU A 291 -7.74 -20.54 2.04
CA LEU A 291 -6.99 -19.33 1.66
C LEU A 291 -7.64 -18.67 0.44
N LEU A 292 -7.96 -17.38 0.59
CA LEU A 292 -8.46 -16.53 -0.48
C LEU A 292 -7.28 -15.82 -1.14
N VAL A 293 -7.21 -15.92 -2.47
CA VAL A 293 -6.16 -15.31 -3.28
C VAL A 293 -6.74 -14.56 -4.46
N VAL A 294 -6.00 -13.55 -4.88
CA VAL A 294 -6.32 -12.67 -6.00
C VAL A 294 -5.33 -12.95 -7.11
N GLN A 295 -5.84 -13.14 -8.32
CA GLN A 295 -5.02 -13.34 -9.51
C GLN A 295 -5.71 -12.78 -10.75
N GLY A 296 -4.94 -12.58 -11.81
CA GLY A 296 -5.47 -12.23 -13.12
C GLY A 296 -6.40 -13.32 -13.66
N ARG A 297 -7.40 -12.92 -14.46
CA ARG A 297 -8.36 -13.85 -15.09
C ARG A 297 -7.69 -14.74 -16.16
N ASP A 298 -6.58 -14.31 -16.72
CA ASP A 298 -5.76 -15.00 -17.73
C ASP A 298 -4.94 -16.17 -17.15
N ARG A 299 -4.72 -16.17 -15.83
CA ARG A 299 -3.98 -17.20 -15.10
C ARG A 299 -4.92 -18.36 -14.76
N THR A 300 -4.67 -19.51 -15.36
CA THR A 300 -5.36 -20.77 -15.06
C THR A 300 -4.43 -21.71 -14.34
N ASP A 301 -5.02 -22.62 -13.57
CA ASP A 301 -4.23 -23.53 -12.77
C ASP A 301 -3.41 -24.50 -13.65
N ASP A 302 -3.90 -24.87 -14.84
CA ASP A 302 -3.16 -25.70 -15.81
C ASP A 302 -1.89 -25.01 -16.31
N LYS A 303 -1.95 -23.68 -16.55
CA LYS A 303 -0.77 -22.89 -16.91
C LYS A 303 0.22 -22.83 -15.75
N THR A 304 -0.27 -22.72 -14.52
CA THR A 304 0.59 -22.74 -13.33
C THR A 304 1.29 -24.09 -13.19
N VAL A 305 0.56 -25.20 -13.28
CA VAL A 305 1.13 -26.55 -13.24
C VAL A 305 2.16 -26.75 -14.35
N ALA A 306 1.85 -26.34 -15.58
CA ALA A 306 2.79 -26.41 -16.70
C ALA A 306 4.07 -25.59 -16.45
N SER A 307 3.95 -24.41 -15.82
CA SER A 307 5.10 -23.56 -15.47
C SER A 307 5.97 -24.18 -14.37
N ILE A 308 5.35 -24.82 -13.38
CA ILE A 308 6.06 -25.55 -12.32
C ILE A 308 6.81 -26.75 -12.94
N LEU A 309 6.16 -27.54 -13.79
CA LEU A 309 6.78 -28.67 -14.47
C LEU A 309 7.93 -28.24 -15.39
N SER A 310 7.77 -27.13 -16.14
CA SER A 310 8.88 -26.61 -16.95
C SER A 310 10.08 -26.22 -16.10
N TRP A 311 9.83 -25.61 -14.94
CA TRP A 311 10.90 -25.25 -14.02
C TRP A 311 11.58 -26.49 -13.42
N LEU A 312 10.82 -27.52 -13.03
CA LEU A 312 11.39 -28.79 -12.54
C LEU A 312 12.28 -29.45 -13.59
N LYS A 313 11.88 -29.41 -14.87
CA LYS A 313 12.71 -29.91 -15.98
C LYS A 313 14.00 -29.12 -16.14
N ASP A 314 13.97 -27.79 -15.98
CA ASP A 314 15.19 -26.97 -16.01
C ASP A 314 16.17 -27.39 -14.90
N LEU A 315 15.66 -27.82 -13.74
CA LEU A 315 16.49 -28.30 -12.63
C LEU A 315 17.22 -29.62 -12.93
N HIS A 316 16.84 -30.37 -13.97
CA HIS A 316 17.59 -31.56 -14.38
C HIS A 316 18.96 -31.21 -14.95
N SER A 317 19.17 -29.94 -15.35
CA SER A 317 20.47 -29.45 -15.84
C SER A 317 21.37 -28.91 -14.72
N ILE A 318 20.83 -28.67 -13.53
CA ILE A 318 21.53 -28.02 -12.43
C ILE A 318 21.86 -29.08 -11.36
N PRO A 319 23.14 -29.28 -11.01
CA PRO A 319 23.48 -30.23 -9.96
C PRO A 319 22.92 -29.78 -8.61
N PRO A 320 22.39 -30.70 -7.78
CA PRO A 320 21.91 -30.37 -6.44
C PRO A 320 23.02 -29.74 -5.59
N SER A 321 22.69 -28.78 -4.72
CA SER A 321 23.66 -28.03 -3.90
C SER A 321 24.53 -28.89 -2.97
N MET A 322 24.09 -30.12 -2.67
CA MET A 322 24.92 -31.07 -1.92
C MET A 322 26.08 -31.64 -2.75
N SER A 323 26.10 -31.46 -4.08
CA SER A 323 27.18 -31.97 -4.93
C SER A 323 28.51 -31.30 -4.57
N ASN A 324 29.47 -32.11 -4.16
CA ASN A 324 30.85 -31.72 -3.94
C ASN A 324 31.46 -31.14 -5.22
N THR A 325 31.75 -29.84 -5.19
CA THR A 325 32.52 -29.15 -6.23
C THR A 325 33.98 -29.16 -5.80
N SER A 326 34.88 -29.79 -6.57
CA SER A 326 36.31 -29.72 -6.28
C SER A 326 36.88 -28.32 -6.59
N GLU A 327 37.99 -27.95 -5.96
CA GLU A 327 38.72 -26.67 -6.12
C GLU A 327 39.15 -26.38 -7.58
N PHE A 328 39.08 -27.39 -8.46
CA PHE A 328 39.40 -27.33 -9.88
C PHE A 328 38.17 -27.38 -10.81
N GLY A 329 36.94 -27.24 -10.28
CA GLY A 329 35.71 -27.20 -11.08
C GLY A 329 35.27 -28.55 -11.66
N ALA A 330 35.94 -29.65 -11.32
CA ALA A 330 35.51 -30.99 -11.69
C ALA A 330 34.46 -31.49 -10.68
N VAL A 331 33.27 -31.86 -11.18
CA VAL A 331 32.23 -32.56 -10.41
C VAL A 331 32.73 -33.98 -10.14
N THR A 332 33.25 -34.22 -8.94
CA THR A 332 33.61 -35.56 -8.45
C THR A 332 32.36 -36.19 -7.84
N GLY A 333 31.48 -36.83 -8.63
CA GLY A 333 30.16 -37.27 -8.14
C GLY A 333 30.17 -38.32 -7.00
N PRO A 334 28.99 -38.71 -6.46
CA PRO A 334 27.81 -37.92 -6.18
C PRO A 334 27.61 -37.74 -4.65
N SER A 335 27.07 -36.61 -4.19
CA SER A 335 26.55 -36.50 -2.81
C SER A 335 25.15 -37.11 -2.65
N VAL A 336 24.66 -37.78 -3.69
CA VAL A 336 23.25 -38.08 -3.94
C VAL A 336 23.16 -39.51 -4.49
N THR A 337 22.26 -40.34 -3.95
CA THR A 337 22.18 -41.77 -4.28
C THR A 337 21.37 -42.10 -5.54
N TRP A 338 20.80 -41.10 -6.22
CA TRP A 338 19.95 -41.27 -7.41
C TRP A 338 20.46 -40.47 -8.61
N ASP A 339 20.00 -40.88 -9.80
CA ASP A 339 20.30 -40.21 -11.06
C ASP A 339 19.51 -38.89 -11.20
N TRP A 340 20.09 -37.80 -10.67
CA TRP A 340 19.48 -36.47 -10.68
C TRP A 340 19.23 -35.90 -12.09
N GLN A 341 19.95 -36.37 -13.11
CA GLN A 341 19.70 -35.97 -14.50
C GLN A 341 18.40 -36.59 -15.06
N ALA A 342 18.02 -37.76 -14.55
CA ALA A 342 16.81 -38.46 -14.96
C ALA A 342 15.59 -38.07 -14.12
N PHE A 343 15.76 -38.00 -12.80
CA PHE A 343 14.66 -37.78 -11.84
C PHE A 343 14.62 -36.36 -11.25
N GLY A 344 15.61 -35.52 -11.55
CA GLY A 344 15.70 -34.17 -11.02
C GLY A 344 16.01 -34.13 -9.51
N ARG A 345 15.49 -33.06 -8.87
CA ARG A 345 15.51 -32.86 -7.43
C ARG A 345 14.14 -32.37 -6.94
N GLY A 346 13.80 -32.73 -5.72
CA GLY A 346 12.63 -32.19 -5.04
C GLY A 346 12.81 -30.70 -4.70
N VAL A 347 11.71 -29.95 -4.78
CA VAL A 347 11.67 -28.52 -4.45
C VAL A 347 10.83 -28.27 -3.21
N ALA A 348 11.27 -27.32 -2.39
CA ALA A 348 10.51 -26.87 -1.22
C ALA A 348 9.58 -25.69 -1.58
N ALA A 349 8.58 -25.44 -0.73
CA ALA A 349 7.68 -24.30 -0.89
C ALA A 349 8.44 -22.95 -0.88
N GLN A 350 9.49 -22.82 -0.08
CA GLN A 350 10.32 -21.61 -0.04
C GLN A 350 11.07 -21.37 -1.36
N GLU A 351 11.70 -22.41 -1.91
CA GLU A 351 12.43 -22.30 -3.20
C GLU A 351 11.48 -21.95 -4.34
N THR A 352 10.26 -22.48 -4.30
CA THR A 352 9.20 -22.17 -5.26
C THR A 352 8.74 -20.73 -5.11
N ALA A 353 8.55 -20.26 -3.87
CA ALA A 353 8.22 -18.87 -3.57
C ALA A 353 9.28 -17.90 -4.14
N GLU A 354 10.57 -18.18 -3.91
CA GLU A 354 11.67 -17.38 -4.43
C GLU A 354 11.73 -17.40 -5.97
N ARG A 355 11.53 -18.56 -6.59
CA ARG A 355 11.58 -18.69 -8.07
C ARG A 355 10.47 -17.89 -8.76
N PHE A 356 9.25 -17.98 -8.25
CA PHE A 356 8.09 -17.39 -8.90
C PHE A 356 7.72 -16.01 -8.35
N GLY A 357 8.37 -15.55 -7.27
CA GLY A 357 8.03 -14.31 -6.59
C GLY A 357 6.70 -14.40 -5.83
N TRP A 358 6.33 -15.59 -5.37
CA TRP A 358 5.10 -15.81 -4.59
C TRP A 358 5.38 -15.69 -3.10
N SER A 359 4.34 -15.45 -2.30
CA SER A 359 4.44 -15.68 -0.86
C SER A 359 4.51 -17.19 -0.57
N VAL A 360 5.18 -17.56 0.53
CA VAL A 360 5.39 -18.98 0.90
C VAL A 360 4.05 -19.72 1.07
N GLY A 361 3.04 -19.03 1.61
CA GLY A 361 1.69 -19.59 1.74
C GLY A 361 1.07 -19.92 0.38
N VAL A 362 1.14 -19.00 -0.58
CA VAL A 362 0.63 -19.23 -1.94
C VAL A 362 1.43 -20.32 -2.66
N ALA A 363 2.75 -20.34 -2.51
CA ALA A 363 3.60 -21.37 -3.10
C ALA A 363 3.26 -22.77 -2.58
N THR A 364 2.95 -22.89 -1.29
CA THR A 364 2.52 -24.16 -0.69
C THR A 364 1.21 -24.63 -1.32
N GLU A 365 0.20 -23.78 -1.39
CA GLU A 365 -1.10 -24.11 -1.98
C GLU A 365 -1.02 -24.46 -3.48
N GLU A 366 -0.17 -23.76 -4.24
CA GLU A 366 0.02 -24.07 -5.67
C GLU A 366 0.74 -25.41 -5.88
N LEU A 367 1.69 -25.78 -5.01
CA LEU A 367 2.35 -27.10 -5.05
C LEU A 367 1.40 -28.22 -4.65
N GLU A 368 0.61 -28.03 -3.58
CA GLU A 368 -0.40 -29.00 -3.16
C GLU A 368 -1.48 -29.18 -4.23
N MET A 369 -1.89 -28.10 -4.88
CA MET A 369 -2.81 -28.16 -6.01
C MET A 369 -2.21 -28.95 -7.19
N ALA A 370 -0.92 -28.78 -7.49
CA ALA A 370 -0.25 -29.53 -8.55
C ALA A 370 -0.13 -31.03 -8.20
N GLU A 371 0.05 -31.37 -6.93
CA GLU A 371 -0.02 -32.75 -6.44
C GLU A 371 -1.44 -33.34 -6.58
N GLU A 372 -2.50 -32.59 -6.26
CA GLU A 372 -3.88 -33.05 -6.45
C GLU A 372 -4.21 -33.38 -7.91
N ARG A 373 -3.61 -32.64 -8.84
CA ARG A 373 -3.73 -32.92 -10.27
C ARG A 373 -2.90 -34.12 -10.73
N GLY A 374 -2.13 -34.72 -9.82
CA GLY A 374 -1.22 -35.82 -10.12
C GLY A 374 0.01 -35.41 -10.92
N ALA A 375 0.31 -34.11 -11.04
CA ALA A 375 1.51 -33.63 -11.72
C ALA A 375 2.76 -33.74 -10.84
N LEU A 376 2.59 -33.53 -9.53
CA LEU A 376 3.65 -33.66 -8.54
C LEU A 376 3.38 -34.78 -7.55
N CYS A 377 4.43 -35.28 -6.90
CA CYS A 377 4.33 -36.17 -5.75
C CYS A 377 5.09 -35.58 -4.56
N ARG A 378 4.61 -35.89 -3.35
CA ARG A 378 5.11 -35.33 -2.10
C ARG A 378 6.04 -36.31 -1.40
N GLU A 379 7.20 -35.81 -0.99
CA GLU A 379 8.13 -36.48 -0.09
C GLU A 379 8.08 -35.77 1.27
N GLN A 380 7.77 -36.51 2.34
CA GLN A 380 7.77 -35.98 3.70
C GLN A 380 8.93 -36.58 4.47
N GLY A 381 9.90 -35.75 4.81
CA GLY A 381 11.08 -36.12 5.59
C GLY A 381 11.24 -35.28 6.86
N LEU A 382 12.29 -35.56 7.63
CA LEU A 382 12.67 -34.78 8.81
C LEU A 382 13.08 -33.34 8.45
N ASP A 383 13.63 -33.16 7.23
CA ASP A 383 14.03 -31.86 6.69
C ASP A 383 12.85 -31.01 6.19
N GLY A 384 11.64 -31.56 6.21
CA GLY A 384 10.42 -30.91 5.72
C GLY A 384 9.78 -31.62 4.52
N VAL A 385 8.90 -30.90 3.83
CA VAL A 385 8.14 -31.40 2.68
C VAL A 385 8.80 -30.94 1.39
N ARG A 386 9.07 -31.89 0.49
CA ARG A 386 9.56 -31.63 -0.86
C ARG A 386 8.58 -32.16 -1.90
N PHE A 387 8.48 -31.48 -3.02
CA PHE A 387 7.64 -31.87 -4.14
C PHE A 387 8.51 -32.26 -5.33
N TRP A 388 8.14 -33.34 -6.00
CA TRP A 388 8.86 -33.95 -7.13
C TRP A 388 7.95 -34.08 -8.33
N GLU A 389 8.52 -34.16 -9.54
CA GLU A 389 7.76 -34.54 -10.74
C GLU A 389 7.19 -35.95 -10.56
N ASN A 390 5.91 -36.12 -10.88
CA ASN A 390 5.24 -37.41 -10.65
C ASN A 390 5.53 -38.42 -11.76
N PHE A 391 6.59 -39.22 -11.57
CA PHE A 391 6.91 -40.35 -12.45
C PHE A 391 6.01 -41.58 -12.22
N PHE A 392 5.20 -41.60 -11.18
CA PHE A 392 4.32 -42.75 -10.87
C PHE A 392 3.03 -42.74 -11.68
N ALA A 393 2.65 -41.59 -12.27
CA ALA A 393 1.42 -41.46 -13.06
C ALA A 393 1.39 -42.41 -14.27
N ASP A 394 2.55 -42.66 -14.88
CA ASP A 394 2.69 -43.54 -16.05
C ASP A 394 2.81 -45.02 -15.70
N ILE A 395 2.91 -45.36 -14.41
CA ILE A 395 3.03 -46.75 -13.97
C ILE A 395 1.63 -47.37 -13.94
N PRO A 396 1.33 -48.39 -14.78
CA PRO A 396 0.04 -49.06 -14.76
C PRO A 396 -0.09 -49.88 -13.48
N VAL A 397 -0.65 -49.29 -12.43
CA VAL A 397 -0.96 -50.00 -11.20
C VAL A 397 -2.25 -50.81 -11.41
N LYS A 398 -2.13 -52.13 -11.49
CA LYS A 398 -3.29 -53.03 -11.39
C LYS A 398 -3.79 -53.00 -9.96
N LEU A 399 -4.71 -52.09 -9.67
CA LEU A 399 -5.43 -52.10 -8.40
C LEU A 399 -6.20 -53.43 -8.29
N PRO A 400 -5.97 -54.24 -7.24
CA PRO A 400 -6.84 -55.36 -6.96
C PRO A 400 -8.26 -54.82 -6.83
N LYS A 401 -9.20 -55.33 -7.63
CA LYS A 401 -10.60 -54.92 -7.50
C LYS A 401 -11.02 -55.17 -6.05
N ALA A 402 -11.38 -54.10 -5.34
CA ALA A 402 -11.92 -54.23 -4.00
C ALA A 402 -13.15 -55.14 -4.09
N LYS A 403 -13.10 -56.28 -3.40
CA LYS A 403 -14.24 -57.20 -3.34
C LYS A 403 -15.38 -56.45 -2.66
N THR A 404 -16.55 -56.41 -3.28
CA THR A 404 -17.73 -55.80 -2.66
C THR A 404 -18.10 -56.55 -1.38
N THR A 405 -18.83 -55.90 -0.47
CA THR A 405 -19.32 -56.53 0.78
C THR A 405 -20.04 -57.85 0.52
N ALA A 406 -20.88 -57.91 -0.52
CA ALA A 406 -21.54 -59.14 -0.95
C ALA A 406 -20.56 -60.24 -1.40
N GLN A 407 -19.46 -59.88 -2.06
CA GLN A 407 -18.43 -60.86 -2.48
C GLN A 407 -17.59 -61.34 -1.28
N LEU A 408 -17.37 -60.48 -0.29
CA LEU A 408 -16.71 -60.86 0.96
C LEU A 408 -17.60 -61.78 1.80
N GLU A 409 -18.90 -61.50 1.87
CA GLU A 409 -19.89 -62.34 2.54
C GLU A 409 -20.04 -63.70 1.86
N GLN A 410 -20.06 -63.76 0.53
CA GLN A 410 -20.09 -65.02 -0.20
C GLN A 410 -18.84 -65.87 0.05
N LEU A 411 -17.66 -65.26 0.05
CA LEU A 411 -16.42 -65.96 0.38
C LEU A 411 -16.37 -66.43 1.84
N GLU A 412 -16.97 -65.68 2.75
CA GLU A 412 -17.10 -66.06 4.16
C GLU A 412 -18.04 -67.26 4.33
N ILE A 413 -19.16 -67.24 3.62
CA ILE A 413 -20.13 -68.34 3.62
C ILE A 413 -19.50 -69.60 3.00
N GLU A 414 -18.81 -69.48 1.87
CA GLU A 414 -18.07 -70.59 1.25
C GLU A 414 -16.99 -71.16 2.17
N ARG A 415 -16.26 -70.29 2.90
CA ARG A 415 -15.26 -70.70 3.88
C ARG A 415 -15.88 -71.52 5.01
N ARG A 416 -17.01 -71.05 5.58
CA ARG A 416 -17.73 -71.78 6.63
C ARG A 416 -18.37 -73.08 6.14
N LEU A 417 -18.82 -73.13 4.88
CA LEU A 417 -19.34 -74.34 4.26
C LEU A 417 -18.26 -75.41 4.06
N LYS A 418 -17.03 -75.01 3.67
CA LYS A 418 -15.87 -75.91 3.62
C LYS A 418 -15.42 -76.38 5.00
N GLU A 419 -15.38 -75.49 5.98
CA GLU A 419 -15.01 -75.84 7.37
C GLU A 419 -16.03 -76.79 8.03
N SER A 420 -17.31 -76.72 7.62
CA SER A 420 -18.37 -77.62 8.09
C SER A 420 -18.51 -78.91 7.28
N GLY A 421 -17.68 -79.11 6.24
CA GLY A 421 -17.66 -80.35 5.44
C GLY A 421 -18.90 -80.57 4.57
N LEU A 422 -19.69 -79.53 4.32
CA LEU A 422 -20.88 -79.54 3.47
C LEU A 422 -20.54 -79.21 1.99
N LEU A 423 -19.27 -78.96 1.70
CA LEU A 423 -18.68 -78.57 0.42
C LEU A 423 -17.26 -79.12 0.35
#